data_AF-A0A2Z6SGQ3-F1
#
_entry.id   AF-A0A2Z6SGQ3-F1
#
_cell.length_a   1.000
_cell.length_b   1.000
_cell.length_c   1.000
_cell.angle_alpha   90.00
_cell.angle_beta   90.00
_cell.angle_gamma   90.00
#
_symmetry.space_group_name_H-M   'P 1'
#
loop_
_entity.id
_entity.type
_entity.pdbx_description
1 polymer ?
#
loop_
_entity_poly.entity_id
_entity_poly.type
_entity_poly.pdbx_seq_one_letter_code
_entity_poly.pdbx_strand_id
1 'polypeptide(L)'
;MGAAWVEVSSSGIDTFQCSTAHLPSSTKAEVLAILTAIIASPTHCHVTIHTDSKNAIDSFNKTGRTNLSQRRIMKLNNFSLWILIHRLIKTKSLRVDIFKVKAHSGHLHNDQADRLAKDACSNSPIFLATSHYSQAPVMVPTLANYGPIDKNIRKYLRHITNLHTFEKLLRTKALSHLFGPSLDQVDQINWELTKDWIAQSCDGSVCSAANDRHTGFKIKNLGHILPTVDIQRLYYPKLYLDTTSNCILYNSTTASNTHWGLCHQHQMDRLADYKDCLSVLIRALEHHKEIATAPSADIAVSSSPLSCFDLEHNSSFYILLHNAVPISLSDLIARFIRSRKVKSLVTNTFLSVFMDTIIRKYWRKYALAYKQWEKSLHITKRDKQLYRKRRNQDNEPNNTLEPSLSRPSLLPGTRRRDDIRRLVYAVGSNYLHSGSLLDYFVSFTPDMREPLSFDINGRYREMDRSG
;
A
#
# COMPACT_ATOMS: atom_id res chain seq x y z
N MET A 1 -6.00 4.60 25.08
CA MET A 1 -6.55 5.96 24.88
C MET A 1 -7.64 6.14 25.90
N GLY A 2 -7.60 7.21 26.69
CA GLY A 2 -8.64 7.51 27.67
C GLY A 2 -9.71 8.43 27.10
N ALA A 3 -10.88 8.37 27.71
CA ALA A 3 -12.05 9.19 27.41
C ALA A 3 -12.65 9.66 28.73
N ALA A 4 -13.09 10.91 28.79
CA ALA A 4 -13.65 11.48 30.00
C ALA A 4 -14.69 12.56 29.67
N TRP A 5 -15.54 12.87 30.64
CA TRP A 5 -16.46 14.01 30.62
C TRP A 5 -16.66 14.59 32.01
N VAL A 6 -17.10 15.84 32.05
CA VAL A 6 -17.41 16.60 33.27
C VAL A 6 -18.84 17.13 33.12
N GLU A 7 -19.67 16.90 34.13
CA GLU A 7 -21.06 17.36 34.24
C GLU A 7 -21.12 18.53 35.22
N VAL A 8 -21.88 19.56 34.85
CA VAL A 8 -21.87 20.87 35.53
C VAL A 8 -23.28 21.44 35.75
N SER A 9 -24.34 20.66 35.49
CA SER A 9 -25.72 21.12 35.62
C SER A 9 -26.29 20.91 37.02
N SER A 10 -25.72 19.97 37.78
CA SER A 10 -26.03 19.79 39.20
C SER A 10 -25.20 20.75 40.08
N SER A 11 -25.58 20.90 41.35
CA SER A 11 -24.83 21.71 42.32
C SER A 11 -23.44 21.13 42.66
N GLY A 12 -23.12 19.94 42.17
CA GLY A 12 -21.80 19.32 42.20
C GLY A 12 -21.18 19.19 40.81
N ILE A 13 -19.86 18.99 40.74
CA ILE A 13 -19.16 18.65 39.51
C ILE A 13 -18.99 17.13 39.47
N ASP A 14 -19.82 16.45 38.71
CA ASP A 14 -19.67 15.01 38.48
C ASP A 14 -18.68 14.75 37.33
N THR A 15 -17.83 13.74 37.51
CA THR A 15 -16.82 13.40 36.50
C THR A 15 -16.80 11.91 36.23
N PHE A 16 -16.49 11.56 34.98
CA PHE A 16 -16.29 10.18 34.58
C PHE A 16 -15.07 10.07 33.69
N GLN A 17 -14.32 8.98 33.84
CA GLN A 17 -13.16 8.70 33.03
C GLN A 17 -13.01 7.20 32.79
N CYS A 18 -12.59 6.82 31.60
CA CYS A 18 -12.39 5.42 31.22
C CYS A 18 -11.31 5.26 30.15
N SER A 19 -10.80 4.04 30.00
CA SER A 19 -9.90 3.67 28.90
C SER A 19 -10.64 2.85 27.84
N THR A 20 -10.20 2.95 26.59
CA THR A 20 -10.68 2.08 25.50
C THR A 20 -9.58 1.19 24.96
N ALA A 21 -9.93 -0.07 24.71
CA ALA A 21 -9.10 -1.07 24.03
C ALA A 21 -9.61 -1.36 22.61
N HIS A 22 -8.80 -2.10 21.85
CA HIS A 22 -9.02 -2.53 20.47
C HIS A 22 -9.16 -1.39 19.45
N LEU A 23 -8.24 -1.34 18.49
CA LEU A 23 -8.20 -0.30 17.45
C LEU A 23 -8.29 1.14 18.03
N PRO A 24 -7.48 1.49 19.06
CA PRO A 24 -7.56 2.80 19.70
C PRO A 24 -7.32 3.93 18.70
N SER A 25 -8.08 5.01 18.84
CA SER A 25 -7.88 6.26 18.12
C SER A 25 -8.46 7.41 18.95
N SER A 26 -7.95 8.63 18.76
CA SER A 26 -8.49 9.82 19.44
C SER A 26 -9.98 9.96 19.20
N THR A 27 -10.42 9.78 17.94
CA THR A 27 -11.85 9.82 17.59
C THR A 27 -12.66 8.74 18.29
N LYS A 28 -12.13 7.53 18.54
CA LYS A 28 -12.86 6.51 19.30
C LYS A 28 -13.06 6.94 20.75
N ALA A 29 -12.04 7.53 21.37
CA ALA A 29 -12.13 8.04 22.73
C ALA A 29 -13.15 9.20 22.85
N GLU A 30 -13.12 10.15 21.92
CA GLU A 30 -14.09 11.26 21.87
C GLU A 30 -15.54 10.75 21.75
N VAL A 31 -15.77 9.74 20.90
CA VAL A 31 -17.10 9.14 20.73
C VAL A 31 -17.51 8.35 21.98
N LEU A 32 -16.57 7.68 22.64
CA LEU A 32 -16.84 6.96 23.88
C LEU A 32 -17.22 7.94 25.01
N ALA A 33 -16.57 9.09 25.11
CA ALA A 33 -16.94 10.14 26.06
C ALA A 33 -18.40 10.57 25.86
N ILE A 34 -18.80 10.89 24.62
CA ILE A 34 -20.19 11.23 24.26
C ILE A 34 -21.15 10.10 24.63
N LEU A 35 -20.82 8.85 24.29
CA LEU A 35 -21.66 7.69 24.61
C LEU A 35 -21.88 7.57 26.13
N THR A 36 -20.82 7.64 26.92
CA THR A 36 -20.91 7.48 28.38
C THR A 36 -21.66 8.64 29.04
N ALA A 37 -21.56 9.87 28.52
CA ALA A 37 -22.37 11.00 28.98
C ALA A 37 -23.86 10.77 28.70
N ILE A 38 -24.22 10.24 27.53
CA ILE A 38 -25.60 9.90 27.16
C ILE A 38 -26.14 8.73 28.02
N ILE A 39 -25.29 7.76 28.36
CA ILE A 39 -25.64 6.68 29.29
C ILE A 39 -25.98 7.25 30.67
N ALA A 40 -25.16 8.17 31.19
CA ALA A 40 -25.36 8.80 32.50
C ALA A 40 -26.57 9.75 32.55
N SER A 41 -26.96 10.35 31.42
CA SER A 41 -28.05 11.33 31.36
C SER A 41 -29.41 10.72 31.75
N PRO A 42 -30.27 11.40 32.54
CA PRO A 42 -31.62 10.92 32.84
C PRO A 42 -32.53 10.80 31.61
N THR A 43 -33.66 10.09 31.71
CA THR A 43 -34.66 10.05 30.63
C THR A 43 -35.40 11.38 30.49
N HIS A 44 -35.81 11.74 29.27
CA HIS A 44 -36.58 12.95 28.93
C HIS A 44 -35.83 14.27 29.23
N CYS A 45 -34.49 14.26 29.27
CA CYS A 45 -33.71 15.47 29.50
C CYS A 45 -33.18 16.11 28.21
N HIS A 46 -32.78 17.38 28.33
CA HIS A 46 -32.03 18.11 27.31
C HIS A 46 -30.55 18.10 27.68
N VAL A 47 -29.74 17.43 26.85
CA VAL A 47 -28.30 17.30 27.03
C VAL A 47 -27.57 18.24 26.08
N THR A 48 -26.76 19.12 26.63
CA THR A 48 -25.88 20.01 25.85
C THR A 48 -24.44 19.55 26.01
N ILE A 49 -23.82 19.10 24.93
CA ILE A 49 -22.45 18.57 24.93
C ILE A 49 -21.51 19.59 24.30
N HIS A 50 -20.48 20.00 25.04
CA HIS A 50 -19.41 20.84 24.56
C HIS A 50 -18.17 19.97 24.27
N THR A 51 -17.67 20.00 23.02
CA THR A 51 -16.48 19.22 22.63
C THR A 51 -15.60 20.00 21.66
N ASP A 52 -14.29 19.77 21.75
CA ASP A 52 -13.33 20.28 20.78
C ASP A 52 -13.16 19.34 19.56
N SER A 53 -13.84 18.20 19.51
CA SER A 53 -13.76 17.31 18.35
C SER A 53 -14.76 17.68 17.26
N LYS A 54 -14.27 18.38 16.23
CA LYS A 54 -15.05 18.61 15.00
C LYS A 54 -15.41 17.28 14.32
N ASN A 55 -14.52 16.29 14.36
CA ASN A 55 -14.75 14.98 13.76
C ASN A 55 -15.91 14.24 14.43
N ALA A 56 -16.04 14.34 15.76
CA ALA A 56 -17.15 13.74 16.51
C ALA A 56 -18.47 14.43 16.15
N ILE A 57 -18.50 15.77 16.12
CA ILE A 57 -19.69 16.56 15.72
C ILE A 57 -20.14 16.20 14.31
N ASP A 58 -19.23 16.22 13.34
CA ASP A 58 -19.54 15.88 11.95
C ASP A 58 -20.07 14.45 11.82
N SER A 59 -19.53 13.51 12.61
CA SER A 59 -19.94 12.11 12.59
C SER A 59 -21.29 11.89 13.25
N PHE A 60 -21.59 12.58 14.36
CA PHE A 60 -22.90 12.58 15.01
C PHE A 60 -24.00 13.03 14.02
N ASN A 61 -23.78 14.15 13.35
CA ASN A 61 -24.71 14.70 12.36
C ASN A 61 -24.87 13.80 11.12
N LYS A 62 -23.79 13.15 10.67
CA LYS A 62 -23.85 12.19 9.55
C LYS A 62 -24.61 10.92 9.91
N THR A 63 -24.46 10.44 11.15
CA THR A 63 -25.04 9.17 11.62
C THR A 63 -26.48 9.29 12.09
N GLY A 64 -26.92 10.48 12.53
CA GLY A 64 -28.31 10.74 12.94
C GLY A 64 -29.32 10.82 11.79
N ARG A 65 -28.88 10.69 10.53
CA ARG A 65 -29.77 10.71 9.37
C ARG A 65 -30.60 9.43 9.31
N THR A 66 -31.91 9.57 9.16
CA THR A 66 -32.81 8.45 8.89
C THR A 66 -32.44 7.82 7.52
N ASN A 67 -32.45 6.48 7.43
CA ASN A 67 -32.20 5.70 6.21
C ASN A 67 -30.74 5.54 5.73
N LEU A 68 -29.77 5.40 6.64
CA LEU A 68 -28.44 4.92 6.24
C LEU A 68 -28.48 3.44 5.83
N SER A 69 -28.11 3.14 4.59
CA SER A 69 -27.95 1.75 4.15
C SER A 69 -26.81 1.06 4.91
N GLN A 70 -26.90 -0.26 5.07
CA GLN A 70 -25.86 -1.07 5.72
C GLN A 70 -24.46 -0.80 5.14
N ARG A 71 -24.37 -0.64 3.81
CA ARG A 71 -23.11 -0.28 3.12
C ARG A 71 -22.54 1.06 3.58
N ARG A 72 -23.37 2.07 3.87
CA ARG A 72 -22.92 3.38 4.37
C ARG A 72 -22.47 3.26 5.82
N ILE A 73 -23.21 2.52 6.65
CA ILE A 73 -22.86 2.24 8.05
C ILE A 73 -21.47 1.59 8.15
N MET A 74 -21.22 0.51 7.39
CA MET A 74 -19.94 -0.21 7.38
C MET A 74 -18.75 0.60 6.84
N LYS A 75 -18.98 1.78 6.25
CA LYS A 75 -17.92 2.69 5.80
C LYS A 75 -17.51 3.71 6.86
N LEU A 76 -18.32 3.87 7.91
CA LEU A 76 -18.08 4.81 8.99
C LEU A 76 -17.15 4.16 10.03
N ASN A 77 -16.27 4.97 10.61
CA ASN A 77 -15.49 4.56 11.77
C ASN A 77 -16.36 4.66 13.02
N ASN A 78 -16.12 3.78 13.99
CA ASN A 78 -16.85 3.73 15.26
C ASN A 78 -18.37 3.60 15.08
N PHE A 79 -18.83 2.95 14.00
CA PHE A 79 -20.25 2.89 13.67
C PHE A 79 -21.08 2.21 14.77
N SER A 80 -20.50 1.22 15.48
CA SER A 80 -21.14 0.53 16.59
C SER A 80 -21.51 1.49 17.73
N LEU A 81 -20.58 2.37 18.11
CA LEU A 81 -20.78 3.39 19.14
C LEU A 81 -21.83 4.41 18.71
N TRP A 82 -21.79 4.85 17.44
CA TRP A 82 -22.79 5.80 16.93
C TRP A 82 -24.20 5.22 16.88
N ILE A 83 -24.37 3.96 16.46
CA ILE A 83 -25.68 3.30 16.48
C ILE A 83 -26.22 3.24 17.91
N LEU A 84 -25.36 2.91 18.89
CA LEU A 84 -25.74 2.85 20.30
C LEU A 84 -26.13 4.23 20.83
N ILE A 85 -25.37 5.28 20.51
CA ILE A 85 -25.69 6.67 20.85
C ILE A 85 -27.09 7.06 20.35
N HIS A 86 -27.37 6.91 19.06
CA HIS A 86 -28.66 7.32 18.48
C HIS A 86 -29.82 6.49 19.02
N ARG A 87 -29.58 5.20 19.30
CA ARG A 87 -30.57 4.36 19.98
C ARG A 87 -30.88 4.89 21.38
N LEU A 88 -29.87 5.16 22.19
CA LEU A 88 -30.05 5.67 23.55
C LEU A 88 -30.80 7.00 23.57
N ILE A 89 -30.47 7.91 22.65
CA ILE A 89 -31.19 9.17 22.46
C ILE A 89 -32.68 8.92 22.21
N LYS A 90 -33.00 8.00 21.30
CA LYS A 90 -34.39 7.64 20.99
C LYS A 90 -35.10 6.95 22.15
N THR A 91 -34.48 5.96 22.79
CA THR A 91 -35.10 5.18 23.86
C THR A 91 -35.30 5.96 25.15
N LYS A 92 -34.41 6.92 25.44
CA LYS A 92 -34.49 7.77 26.62
C LYS A 92 -35.21 9.09 26.32
N SER A 93 -35.73 9.28 25.10
CA SER A 93 -36.42 10.49 24.65
C SER A 93 -35.60 11.77 24.91
N LEU A 94 -34.30 11.74 24.59
CA LEU A 94 -33.40 12.86 24.85
C LEU A 94 -33.45 13.90 23.73
N ARG A 95 -33.31 15.16 24.10
CA ARG A 95 -32.91 16.23 23.18
C ARG A 95 -31.41 16.43 23.34
N VAL A 96 -30.62 16.30 22.28
CA VAL A 96 -29.15 16.42 22.36
C VAL A 96 -28.66 17.48 21.38
N ASP A 97 -27.98 18.50 21.92
CA ASP A 97 -27.29 19.53 21.15
C ASP A 97 -25.78 19.43 21.40
N ILE A 98 -24.97 19.42 20.33
CA ILE A 98 -23.50 19.32 20.43
C ILE A 98 -22.85 20.58 19.85
N PHE A 99 -22.04 21.26 20.66
CA PHE A 99 -21.36 22.50 20.31
C PHE A 99 -19.84 22.34 20.23
N LYS A 100 -19.25 23.00 19.23
CA LYS A 100 -17.80 23.05 19.05
C LYS A 100 -17.19 24.08 19.99
N VAL A 101 -16.30 23.64 20.88
CA VAL A 101 -15.42 24.52 21.65
C VAL A 101 -14.09 24.68 20.93
N LYS A 102 -13.45 25.85 21.03
CA LYS A 102 -12.10 26.05 20.47
C LYS A 102 -11.09 25.27 21.30
N ALA A 103 -10.29 24.42 20.65
CA ALA A 103 -9.23 23.70 21.35
C ALA A 103 -8.22 24.71 21.92
N HIS A 104 -7.72 24.45 23.14
CA HIS A 104 -6.72 25.27 23.82
C HIS A 104 -7.13 26.74 24.04
N SER A 105 -8.43 27.01 24.24
CA SER A 105 -8.93 28.36 24.53
C SER A 105 -9.05 28.67 26.02
N GLY A 106 -8.49 27.84 26.91
CA GLY A 106 -8.58 28.03 28.38
C GLY A 106 -9.98 27.76 28.95
N HIS A 107 -10.76 26.87 28.34
CA HIS A 107 -12.09 26.55 28.83
C HIS A 107 -11.98 25.55 29.99
N LEU A 108 -12.10 26.05 31.23
CA LEU A 108 -11.85 25.30 32.47
C LEU A 108 -12.33 23.85 32.46
N HIS A 109 -13.61 23.63 32.16
CA HIS A 109 -14.23 22.28 32.18
C HIS A 109 -13.75 21.37 31.03
N ASN A 110 -13.41 21.95 29.87
CA ASN A 110 -12.89 21.18 28.75
C ASN A 110 -11.44 20.76 29.03
N ASP A 111 -10.63 21.69 29.55
CA ASP A 111 -9.25 21.42 29.95
C ASP A 111 -9.18 20.42 31.12
N GLN A 112 -10.20 20.39 31.98
CA GLN A 112 -10.36 19.35 33.01
C GLN A 112 -10.69 18.00 32.38
N ALA A 113 -11.65 17.92 31.46
CA ALA A 113 -11.97 16.68 30.75
C ALA A 113 -10.76 16.12 29.97
N ASP A 114 -9.97 16.98 29.32
CA ASP A 114 -8.75 16.57 28.62
C ASP A 114 -7.68 15.99 29.56
N ARG A 115 -7.53 16.57 30.77
CA ARG A 115 -6.63 16.01 31.80
C ARG A 115 -7.11 14.64 32.27
N LEU A 116 -8.39 14.51 32.60
CA LEU A 116 -8.98 13.22 32.99
C LEU A 116 -8.83 12.15 31.91
N ALA A 117 -9.02 12.52 30.64
CA ALA A 117 -8.84 11.60 29.52
C ALA A 117 -7.37 11.14 29.36
N LYS A 118 -6.40 12.00 29.65
CA LYS A 118 -4.97 11.62 29.66
C LYS A 118 -4.68 10.67 30.82
N ASP A 119 -5.14 10.98 32.02
CA ASP A 119 -4.93 10.16 33.21
C ASP A 119 -5.57 8.78 33.06
N ALA A 120 -6.76 8.72 32.46
CA ALA A 120 -7.47 7.48 32.20
C ALA A 120 -6.80 6.57 31.17
N CYS A 121 -5.74 7.00 30.46
CA CYS A 121 -5.00 6.11 29.56
C CYS A 121 -4.39 4.90 30.29
N SER A 122 -4.06 5.07 31.58
CA SER A 122 -3.50 4.03 32.43
C SER A 122 -4.56 3.11 33.07
N ASN A 123 -5.84 3.45 32.95
CA ASN A 123 -6.92 2.66 33.53
C ASN A 123 -7.19 1.39 32.72
N SER A 124 -7.78 0.39 33.39
CA SER A 124 -8.28 -0.81 32.71
C SER A 124 -9.35 -0.43 31.68
N PRO A 125 -9.28 -0.98 30.45
CA PRO A 125 -10.19 -0.61 29.38
C PRO A 125 -11.60 -1.14 29.60
N ILE A 126 -12.60 -0.35 29.19
CA ILE A 126 -13.99 -0.76 29.16
C ILE A 126 -14.30 -1.45 27.83
N PHE A 127 -14.99 -2.59 27.91
CA PHE A 127 -15.46 -3.35 26.77
C PHE A 127 -16.98 -3.23 26.65
N LEU A 128 -17.47 -2.80 25.49
CA LEU A 128 -18.90 -2.72 25.21
C LEU A 128 -19.33 -3.94 24.41
N ALA A 129 -20.24 -4.75 24.97
CA ALA A 129 -20.88 -5.84 24.25
C ALA A 129 -21.93 -5.26 23.28
N THR A 130 -21.64 -5.28 21.98
CA THR A 130 -22.52 -4.72 20.93
C THR A 130 -23.38 -5.78 20.23
N SER A 131 -23.34 -7.03 20.69
CA SER A 131 -23.89 -8.24 20.05
C SER A 131 -25.42 -8.37 20.03
N HIS A 132 -26.20 -7.44 20.59
CA HIS A 132 -27.63 -7.68 20.86
C HIS A 132 -28.60 -6.63 20.27
N TYR A 133 -28.22 -5.93 19.19
CA TYR A 133 -29.07 -4.86 18.65
C TYR A 133 -29.67 -5.22 17.28
N SER A 134 -31.00 -5.17 17.18
CA SER A 134 -31.78 -5.47 15.94
C SER A 134 -31.49 -4.55 14.75
N GLN A 135 -30.77 -3.45 14.97
CA GLN A 135 -30.34 -2.48 13.95
C GLN A 135 -28.82 -2.51 13.71
N ALA A 136 -28.09 -3.43 14.35
CA ALA A 136 -26.69 -3.66 14.04
C ALA A 136 -26.54 -4.07 12.56
N PRO A 137 -25.38 -3.81 11.92
CA PRO A 137 -25.11 -4.41 10.62
C PRO A 137 -25.30 -5.93 10.71
N VAL A 138 -25.79 -6.55 9.64
CA VAL A 138 -26.04 -8.00 9.53
C VAL A 138 -24.86 -8.84 10.04
N MET A 139 -23.64 -8.30 9.92
CA MET A 139 -22.44 -8.88 10.50
C MET A 139 -21.46 -7.77 10.88
N VAL A 140 -20.90 -7.83 12.09
CA VAL A 140 -19.73 -7.05 12.49
C VAL A 140 -18.54 -8.01 12.53
N PRO A 141 -17.58 -7.92 11.59
CA PRO A 141 -16.44 -8.81 11.60
C PRO A 141 -15.57 -8.54 12.82
N THR A 142 -15.09 -9.61 13.46
CA THR A 142 -14.17 -9.54 14.59
C THR A 142 -12.75 -9.88 14.13
N LEU A 143 -11.76 -9.19 14.68
CA LEU A 143 -10.36 -9.52 14.43
C LEU A 143 -9.96 -10.68 15.35
N ALA A 144 -9.89 -11.91 14.84
CA ALA A 144 -9.39 -13.10 15.56
C ALA A 144 -9.83 -13.18 17.04
N ASN A 145 -11.13 -12.95 17.30
CA ASN A 145 -11.75 -12.88 18.63
C ASN A 145 -11.23 -11.79 19.59
N TYR A 146 -10.28 -10.94 19.16
CA TYR A 146 -9.84 -9.76 19.93
C TYR A 146 -10.90 -8.68 20.00
N GLY A 147 -11.86 -8.59 19.07
CA GLY A 147 -12.95 -7.62 19.16
C GLY A 147 -13.48 -7.14 17.81
N PRO A 148 -14.54 -6.31 17.82
CA PRO A 148 -15.20 -5.85 16.61
C PRO A 148 -14.32 -4.89 15.79
N ILE A 149 -14.37 -5.02 14.47
CA ILE A 149 -13.71 -4.10 13.54
C ILE A 149 -14.64 -2.90 13.30
N ASP A 150 -14.54 -1.92 14.18
CA ASP A 150 -15.30 -0.66 14.11
C ASP A 150 -14.61 0.40 13.25
N LYS A 151 -14.14 0.00 12.07
CA LYS A 151 -13.55 0.87 11.06
C LYS A 151 -14.18 0.56 9.71
N ASN A 152 -13.89 1.40 8.72
CA ASN A 152 -14.22 1.08 7.34
C ASN A 152 -13.61 -0.28 6.94
N ILE A 153 -14.43 -1.34 6.90
CA ILE A 153 -13.99 -2.73 6.73
C ILE A 153 -13.17 -2.89 5.45
N ARG A 154 -13.60 -2.28 4.35
CA ARG A 154 -12.89 -2.36 3.06
C ARG A 154 -11.50 -1.74 3.13
N LYS A 155 -11.36 -0.56 3.75
CA LYS A 155 -10.06 0.09 3.91
C LYS A 155 -9.17 -0.69 4.89
N TYR A 156 -9.76 -1.22 5.96
CA TYR A 156 -9.06 -2.02 6.95
C TYR A 156 -8.49 -3.31 6.34
N LEU A 157 -9.32 -4.10 5.66
CA LEU A 157 -8.88 -5.32 4.98
C LEU A 157 -7.87 -5.01 3.87
N ARG A 158 -8.09 -3.95 3.08
CA ARG A 158 -7.11 -3.53 2.07
C ARG A 158 -5.73 -3.27 2.68
N HIS A 159 -5.67 -2.64 3.85
CA HIS A 159 -4.38 -2.39 4.51
C HIS A 159 -3.68 -3.70 4.88
N ILE A 160 -4.40 -4.67 5.45
CA ILE A 160 -3.87 -5.99 5.78
C ILE A 160 -3.39 -6.72 4.51
N THR A 161 -4.23 -6.78 3.48
CA THR A 161 -3.86 -7.41 2.20
C THR A 161 -2.63 -6.75 1.59
N ASN A 162 -2.54 -5.42 1.62
CA ASN A 162 -1.38 -4.69 1.12
C ASN A 162 -0.11 -5.03 1.90
N LEU A 163 -0.18 -5.14 3.24
CA LEU A 163 0.96 -5.53 4.07
C LEU A 163 1.43 -6.95 3.74
N HIS A 164 0.50 -7.91 3.66
CA HIS A 164 0.84 -9.29 3.32
C HIS A 164 1.45 -9.40 1.92
N THR A 165 0.90 -8.66 0.95
CA THR A 165 1.43 -8.65 -0.42
C THR A 165 2.81 -8.00 -0.47
N PHE A 166 3.03 -6.94 0.32
CA PHE A 166 4.33 -6.28 0.44
C PHE A 166 5.38 -7.18 1.08
N GLU A 167 5.03 -7.93 2.14
CA GLU A 167 5.90 -8.94 2.72
C GLU A 167 6.30 -10.01 1.69
N LYS A 168 5.33 -10.51 0.91
CA LYS A 168 5.60 -11.47 -0.17
C LYS A 168 6.54 -10.89 -1.24
N LEU A 169 6.35 -9.61 -1.59
CA LEU A 169 7.23 -8.90 -2.51
C LEU A 169 8.67 -8.87 -1.97
N LEU A 170 8.87 -8.46 -0.71
CA LEU A 170 10.19 -8.41 -0.07
C LEU A 170 10.90 -9.77 -0.03
N ARG A 171 10.15 -10.87 0.09
CA ARG A 171 10.69 -12.25 0.09
C ARG A 171 11.01 -12.78 -1.32
N THR A 172 10.74 -12.02 -2.38
CA THR A 172 11.00 -12.48 -3.75
C THR A 172 12.50 -12.41 -4.07
N LYS A 173 13.05 -13.47 -4.69
CA LYS A 173 14.47 -13.52 -5.14
C LYS A 173 14.88 -12.34 -6.03
N ALA A 174 13.92 -11.76 -6.75
CA ALA A 174 14.10 -10.56 -7.56
C ALA A 174 14.64 -9.36 -6.75
N LEU A 175 14.14 -9.16 -5.53
CA LEU A 175 14.49 -8.00 -4.70
C LEU A 175 15.57 -8.32 -3.67
N SER A 176 15.92 -9.59 -3.43
CA SER A 176 16.99 -9.94 -2.49
C SER A 176 18.32 -9.29 -2.82
N HIS A 177 18.57 -9.01 -4.11
CA HIS A 177 19.77 -8.27 -4.54
C HIS A 177 19.80 -6.81 -4.06
N LEU A 178 18.66 -6.18 -3.79
CA LEU A 178 18.59 -4.83 -3.20
C LEU A 178 18.78 -4.83 -1.68
N PHE A 179 18.63 -5.97 -1.03
CA PHE A 179 18.62 -6.06 0.43
C PHE A 179 19.91 -6.67 1.01
N GLY A 180 20.74 -7.26 0.16
CA GLY A 180 21.86 -8.09 0.58
C GLY A 180 21.40 -9.42 1.19
N PRO A 181 22.34 -10.29 1.60
CA PRO A 181 22.05 -11.60 2.17
C PRO A 181 21.31 -11.57 3.51
N SER A 182 21.37 -10.46 4.27
CA SER A 182 20.84 -10.32 5.63
C SER A 182 19.55 -9.49 5.76
N LEU A 183 18.98 -8.98 4.65
CA LEU A 183 17.85 -8.03 4.64
C LEU A 183 18.12 -6.65 5.30
N ASP A 184 19.35 -6.38 5.75
CA ASP A 184 19.70 -5.15 6.48
C ASP A 184 19.46 -3.86 5.66
N GLN A 185 19.38 -3.95 4.33
CA GLN A 185 19.17 -2.79 3.46
C GLN A 185 17.69 -2.51 3.15
N VAL A 186 16.74 -3.33 3.62
CA VAL A 186 15.28 -3.06 3.45
C VAL A 186 14.91 -1.70 4.06
N ASP A 187 15.48 -1.40 5.22
CA ASP A 187 15.27 -0.15 5.95
C ASP A 187 16.07 1.02 5.35
N GLN A 188 16.93 0.79 4.35
CA GLN A 188 17.62 1.87 3.64
C GLN A 188 16.78 2.45 2.50
N ILE A 189 15.63 1.85 2.19
CA ILE A 189 14.75 2.27 1.09
C ILE A 189 13.52 3.00 1.65
N ASN A 190 13.30 4.21 1.16
CA ASN A 190 12.05 4.93 1.38
C ASN A 190 10.98 4.38 0.42
N TRP A 191 10.22 3.38 0.90
CA TRP A 191 9.19 2.70 0.10
C TRP A 191 8.02 3.60 -0.31
N GLU A 192 7.69 4.62 0.48
CA GLU A 192 6.63 5.58 0.13
C GLU A 192 7.05 6.41 -1.09
N LEU A 193 8.25 7.00 -1.04
CA LEU A 193 8.79 7.77 -2.16
C LEU A 193 9.12 6.89 -3.36
N THR A 194 9.56 5.65 -3.14
CA THR A 194 9.78 4.68 -4.23
C THR A 194 8.47 4.38 -4.96
N LYS A 195 7.38 4.11 -4.23
CA LYS A 195 6.05 3.89 -4.82
C LYS A 195 5.59 5.11 -5.61
N ASP A 196 5.77 6.31 -5.07
CA ASP A 196 5.40 7.56 -5.75
C ASP A 196 6.26 7.80 -7.01
N TRP A 197 7.58 7.53 -6.95
CA TRP A 197 8.49 7.64 -8.09
C TRP A 197 8.13 6.68 -9.24
N ILE A 198 7.77 5.43 -8.92
CA ILE A 198 7.41 4.48 -9.98
C ILE A 198 6.07 4.86 -10.62
N ALA A 199 5.13 5.38 -9.84
CA ALA A 199 3.85 5.88 -10.34
C ALA A 199 3.96 7.21 -11.11
N GLN A 200 5.08 7.94 -10.98
CA GLN A 200 5.30 9.22 -11.65
C GLN A 200 5.31 9.07 -13.17
N SER A 201 4.40 9.81 -13.83
CA SER A 201 4.25 9.82 -15.27
C SER A 201 5.41 10.54 -15.97
N CYS A 202 5.85 10.04 -17.13
CA CYS A 202 6.89 10.69 -17.93
C CYS A 202 6.39 11.83 -18.82
N ASP A 203 5.10 11.86 -19.15
CA ASP A 203 4.51 12.82 -20.08
C ASP A 203 3.33 13.61 -19.47
N GLY A 204 3.11 13.44 -18.16
CA GLY A 204 1.99 14.05 -17.44
C GLY A 204 0.63 13.41 -17.72
N SER A 205 0.57 12.44 -18.64
CA SER A 205 -0.66 11.72 -18.96
C SER A 205 -0.98 10.67 -17.91
N VAL A 206 -2.27 10.38 -17.76
CA VAL A 206 -2.78 9.31 -16.88
C VAL A 206 -2.60 7.94 -17.52
N CYS A 207 -2.75 7.86 -18.85
CA CYS A 207 -2.64 6.64 -19.63
C CYS A 207 -2.08 6.95 -21.01
N SER A 208 -0.85 6.53 -21.26
CA SER A 208 -0.24 6.56 -22.60
C SER A 208 0.69 5.36 -22.77
N ALA A 209 0.82 4.88 -24.00
CA ALA A 209 1.74 3.78 -24.31
C ALA A 209 3.21 4.13 -23.99
N ALA A 210 3.55 5.43 -24.04
CA ALA A 210 4.87 5.92 -23.64
C ALA A 210 5.06 5.80 -22.12
N ASN A 211 4.06 6.23 -21.34
CA ASN A 211 4.07 6.13 -19.89
C ASN A 211 4.09 4.67 -19.43
N ASP A 212 3.28 3.79 -20.02
CA ASP A 212 3.26 2.36 -19.69
C ASP A 212 4.62 1.70 -19.92
N ARG A 213 5.29 2.05 -21.03
CA ARG A 213 6.64 1.56 -21.31
C ARG A 213 7.64 2.10 -20.30
N HIS A 214 7.51 3.36 -19.89
CA HIS A 214 8.40 3.98 -18.93
C HIS A 214 8.25 3.37 -17.53
N THR A 215 7.02 3.31 -17.01
CA THR A 215 6.69 2.68 -15.73
C THR A 215 7.05 1.19 -15.74
N GLY A 216 6.73 0.47 -16.82
CA GLY A 216 7.10 -0.93 -16.97
C GLY A 216 8.62 -1.15 -16.96
N PHE A 217 9.41 -0.23 -17.52
CA PHE A 217 10.86 -0.28 -17.40
C PHE A 217 11.32 -0.06 -15.96
N LYS A 218 10.78 0.93 -15.25
CA LYS A 218 11.13 1.19 -13.84
C LYS A 218 10.87 -0.04 -12.97
N ILE A 219 9.69 -0.66 -13.11
CA ILE A 219 9.30 -1.86 -12.37
C ILE A 219 10.24 -3.04 -12.67
N LYS A 220 10.58 -3.25 -13.94
CA LYS A 220 11.50 -4.32 -14.34
C LYS A 220 12.91 -4.12 -13.80
N ASN A 221 13.38 -2.87 -13.77
CA ASN A 221 14.69 -2.53 -13.23
C ASN A 221 14.75 -2.76 -11.71
N LEU A 222 13.70 -2.33 -10.99
CA LEU A 222 13.58 -2.58 -9.55
C LEU A 222 13.58 -4.07 -9.24
N GLY A 223 12.78 -4.84 -9.99
CA GLY A 223 12.67 -6.30 -9.83
C GLY A 223 13.82 -7.12 -10.42
N HIS A 224 14.93 -6.52 -10.88
CA HIS A 224 16.06 -7.26 -11.47
C HIS A 224 15.64 -8.23 -12.59
N ILE A 225 14.65 -7.83 -13.41
CA ILE A 225 14.11 -8.63 -14.53
C ILE A 225 14.33 -7.94 -15.88
N LEU A 226 15.29 -7.01 -15.97
CA LEU A 226 15.71 -6.50 -17.27
C LEU A 226 16.35 -7.65 -18.08
N PRO A 227 16.26 -7.59 -19.43
CA PRO A 227 16.72 -8.67 -20.31
C PRO A 227 18.25 -8.72 -20.44
N THR A 228 18.96 -8.94 -19.34
CA THR A 228 20.40 -9.20 -19.27
C THR A 228 20.71 -10.65 -19.65
N VAL A 229 21.99 -10.95 -19.90
CA VAL A 229 22.44 -12.28 -20.38
C VAL A 229 21.99 -13.43 -19.47
N ASP A 230 22.20 -13.32 -18.16
CA ASP A 230 21.73 -14.28 -17.16
C ASP A 230 20.22 -14.56 -17.26
N ILE A 231 19.41 -13.51 -17.36
CA ILE A 231 17.96 -13.63 -17.48
C ILE A 231 17.57 -14.29 -18.81
N GLN A 232 18.25 -13.96 -19.90
CA GLN A 232 17.97 -14.55 -21.22
C GLN A 232 18.36 -16.03 -21.26
N ARG A 233 19.47 -16.41 -20.62
CA ARG A 233 19.87 -17.81 -20.46
C ARG A 233 18.90 -18.58 -19.58
N LEU A 234 18.41 -17.98 -18.50
CA LEU A 234 17.40 -18.59 -17.64
C LEU A 234 16.11 -18.90 -18.41
N TYR A 235 15.65 -17.99 -19.26
CA TYR A 235 14.39 -18.17 -20.00
C TYR A 235 14.53 -18.98 -21.29
N TYR A 236 15.70 -18.96 -21.93
CA TYR A 236 15.96 -19.63 -23.22
C TYR A 236 17.24 -20.49 -23.20
N PRO A 237 17.36 -21.47 -22.29
CA PRO A 237 18.61 -22.21 -22.10
C PRO A 237 19.10 -22.91 -23.38
N LYS A 238 18.20 -23.44 -24.22
CA LYS A 238 18.61 -24.11 -25.48
C LYS A 238 19.01 -23.15 -26.61
N LEU A 239 18.66 -21.85 -26.51
CA LEU A 239 19.08 -20.85 -27.50
C LEU A 239 20.47 -20.27 -27.20
N TYR A 240 20.87 -20.24 -25.92
CA TYR A 240 22.12 -19.65 -25.46
C TYR A 240 23.12 -20.70 -24.97
N LEU A 241 23.17 -21.85 -25.63
CA LEU A 241 24.12 -22.94 -25.33
C LEU A 241 25.57 -22.42 -25.38
N ASP A 242 26.38 -22.83 -24.41
CA ASP A 242 27.83 -22.58 -24.35
C ASP A 242 28.27 -21.11 -24.39
N THR A 243 27.35 -20.19 -24.11
CA THR A 243 27.66 -18.76 -24.01
C THR A 243 28.34 -18.41 -22.69
N THR A 244 29.33 -17.51 -22.73
CA THR A 244 30.03 -17.04 -21.53
C THR A 244 29.04 -16.35 -20.59
N SER A 245 29.24 -16.54 -19.28
CA SER A 245 28.46 -15.85 -18.24
C SER A 245 28.93 -14.42 -18.00
N ASN A 246 29.93 -13.95 -18.73
CA ASN A 246 30.62 -12.71 -18.47
C ASN A 246 29.88 -11.51 -19.09
N CYS A 247 30.15 -10.34 -18.56
CA CYS A 247 29.61 -9.09 -19.05
C CYS A 247 30.10 -8.82 -20.47
N ILE A 248 29.15 -8.54 -21.35
CA ILE A 248 29.40 -8.27 -22.78
C ILE A 248 30.27 -7.02 -22.97
N LEU A 249 30.19 -6.08 -22.02
CA LEU A 249 30.97 -4.84 -22.05
C LEU A 249 32.36 -5.02 -21.41
N TYR A 250 32.51 -5.96 -20.47
CA TYR A 250 33.74 -6.18 -19.72
C TYR A 250 33.86 -7.64 -19.31
N ASN A 251 34.76 -8.38 -19.97
CA ASN A 251 34.78 -9.85 -19.91
C ASN A 251 35.24 -10.45 -18.56
N SER A 252 35.49 -9.64 -17.53
CA SER A 252 36.04 -10.10 -16.25
C SER A 252 35.00 -10.32 -15.15
N THR A 253 33.75 -9.89 -15.35
CA THR A 253 32.68 -9.93 -14.34
C THR A 253 31.44 -10.63 -14.88
N THR A 254 30.70 -11.36 -14.04
CA THR A 254 29.47 -12.04 -14.45
C THR A 254 28.39 -11.05 -14.88
N ALA A 255 27.76 -11.29 -16.03
CA ALA A 255 26.63 -10.52 -16.52
C ALA A 255 25.38 -10.78 -15.68
N SER A 256 24.84 -9.75 -15.05
CA SER A 256 23.61 -9.84 -14.26
C SER A 256 22.85 -8.51 -14.23
N ASN A 257 21.61 -8.55 -13.73
CA ASN A 257 20.88 -7.33 -13.38
C ASN A 257 21.60 -6.49 -12.31
N THR A 258 22.42 -7.10 -11.45
CA THR A 258 23.21 -6.37 -10.44
C THR A 258 24.43 -5.66 -11.03
N HIS A 259 24.84 -6.03 -12.26
CA HIS A 259 26.11 -5.61 -12.85
C HIS A 259 25.96 -4.57 -13.98
N TRP A 260 24.90 -4.61 -14.79
CA TRP A 260 24.83 -3.82 -16.04
C TRP A 260 25.10 -2.32 -15.85
N GLY A 261 24.66 -1.73 -14.74
CA GLY A 261 24.86 -0.32 -14.42
C GLY A 261 26.16 -0.02 -13.66
N LEU A 262 26.83 -1.04 -13.13
CA LEU A 262 28.10 -0.95 -12.39
C LEU A 262 29.33 -1.37 -13.20
N CYS A 263 29.16 -1.85 -14.43
CA CYS A 263 30.26 -2.28 -15.30
C CYS A 263 31.49 -1.34 -15.30
N HIS A 264 32.67 -1.92 -15.07
CA HIS A 264 33.95 -1.21 -14.91
C HIS A 264 34.34 -0.39 -16.15
N GLN A 265 34.00 -0.89 -17.35
CA GLN A 265 34.20 -0.23 -18.65
C GLN A 265 33.70 1.23 -18.69
N HIS A 266 32.74 1.59 -17.82
CA HIS A 266 32.10 2.90 -17.80
C HIS A 266 32.25 3.63 -16.46
N GLN A 267 33.16 3.20 -15.59
CA GLN A 267 33.26 3.72 -14.23
C GLN A 267 33.55 5.23 -14.19
N MET A 268 34.50 5.72 -14.99
CA MET A 268 34.88 7.14 -15.00
C MET A 268 33.77 8.04 -15.56
N ASP A 269 33.20 7.69 -16.72
CA ASP A 269 32.05 8.41 -17.30
C ASP A 269 30.88 8.46 -16.32
N ARG A 270 30.58 7.33 -15.65
CA ARG A 270 29.45 7.20 -14.71
C ARG A 270 29.66 8.06 -13.48
N LEU A 271 30.89 8.13 -12.99
CA LEU A 271 31.24 8.99 -11.88
C LEU A 271 31.06 10.47 -12.23
N ALA A 272 31.46 10.88 -13.44
CA ALA A 272 31.24 12.25 -13.92
C ALA A 272 29.74 12.57 -14.04
N ASP A 273 28.97 11.72 -14.72
CA ASP A 273 27.52 11.91 -14.84
C ASP A 273 26.81 11.94 -13.48
N TYR A 274 27.29 11.15 -12.50
CA TYR A 274 26.71 11.12 -11.16
C TYR A 274 26.99 12.41 -10.40
N LYS A 275 28.20 12.97 -10.52
CA LYS A 275 28.52 14.30 -9.98
C LYS A 275 27.63 15.39 -10.58
N ASP A 276 27.34 15.30 -11.88
CA ASP A 276 26.39 16.22 -12.54
C ASP A 276 24.98 16.09 -11.94
N CYS A 277 24.51 14.87 -11.66
CA CYS A 277 23.23 14.65 -10.97
C CYS A 277 23.20 15.28 -9.58
N LEU A 278 24.28 15.11 -8.81
CA LEU A 278 24.41 15.72 -7.49
C LEU A 278 24.44 17.25 -7.58
N SER A 279 25.05 17.84 -8.61
CA SER A 279 25.01 19.29 -8.82
C SER A 279 23.59 19.82 -9.02
N VAL A 280 22.72 19.05 -9.71
CA VAL A 280 21.30 19.38 -9.85
C VAL A 280 20.57 19.31 -8.51
N LEU A 281 20.86 18.30 -7.70
CA LEU A 281 20.31 18.18 -6.35
C LEU A 281 20.71 19.38 -5.48
N ILE A 282 22.00 19.74 -5.48
CA ILE A 282 22.54 20.90 -4.72
C ILE A 282 21.81 22.18 -5.13
N ARG A 283 21.68 22.45 -6.43
CA ARG A 283 20.96 23.62 -6.95
C ARG A 283 19.50 23.62 -6.55
N ALA A 284 18.82 22.47 -6.61
CA ALA A 284 17.42 22.36 -6.22
C ALA A 284 17.21 22.56 -4.71
N LEU A 285 18.13 22.07 -3.88
CA LEU A 285 18.09 22.25 -2.42
C LEU A 285 18.29 23.72 -2.03
N GLU A 286 19.24 24.42 -2.65
CA GLU A 286 19.44 25.86 -2.38
C GLU A 286 18.28 26.71 -2.86
N HIS A 287 17.75 26.42 -4.06
CA HIS A 287 16.65 27.19 -4.63
C HIS A 287 15.34 27.05 -3.82
N HIS A 288 15.08 25.86 -3.27
CA HIS A 288 13.85 25.56 -2.55
C HIS A 288 14.03 25.52 -1.02
N LYS A 289 15.10 26.10 -0.48
CA LYS A 289 15.42 26.09 0.95
C LYS A 289 14.33 26.83 1.76
N GLU A 290 13.70 26.12 2.70
CA GLU A 290 12.68 26.67 3.61
C GLU A 290 13.18 26.76 5.06
N ILE A 291 14.23 26.01 5.40
CA ILE A 291 14.79 25.93 6.75
C ILE A 291 16.04 26.81 6.83
N ALA A 292 15.93 27.94 7.55
CA ALA A 292 17.01 28.92 7.69
C ALA A 292 18.27 28.34 8.34
N THR A 293 18.11 27.40 9.28
CA THR A 293 19.22 26.73 9.99
C THR A 293 19.86 25.60 9.18
N ALA A 294 19.38 25.30 7.98
CA ALA A 294 19.99 24.25 7.17
C ALA A 294 21.41 24.67 6.73
N PRO A 295 22.38 23.74 6.70
CA PRO A 295 23.74 24.00 6.22
C PRO A 295 23.73 24.39 4.73
N SER A 296 24.92 24.69 4.18
CA SER A 296 25.11 24.75 2.72
C SER A 296 24.75 23.39 2.11
N ALA A 297 24.01 23.39 0.99
CA ALA A 297 23.62 22.17 0.28
C ALA A 297 24.85 21.39 -0.20
N ASP A 298 25.92 22.07 -0.59
CA ASP A 298 27.18 21.45 -1.02
C ASP A 298 27.83 20.65 0.12
N ILE A 299 27.91 21.25 1.32
CA ILE A 299 28.44 20.59 2.52
C ILE A 299 27.53 19.43 2.94
N ALA A 300 26.21 19.62 2.88
CA ALA A 300 25.25 18.60 3.28
C ALA A 300 25.27 17.39 2.35
N VAL A 301 25.38 17.60 1.04
CA VAL A 301 25.52 16.52 0.05
C VAL A 301 26.87 15.82 0.23
N SER A 302 27.96 16.59 0.35
CA SER A 302 29.31 16.06 0.51
C SER A 302 29.51 15.23 1.78
N SER A 303 28.76 15.52 2.84
CA SER A 303 28.77 14.75 4.10
C SER A 303 27.72 13.62 4.15
N SER A 304 26.90 13.47 3.12
CA SER A 304 25.86 12.43 3.06
C SER A 304 26.38 11.14 2.41
N PRO A 305 25.72 9.98 2.64
CA PRO A 305 26.05 8.74 1.93
C PRO A 305 25.98 8.83 0.39
N LEU A 306 25.32 9.86 -0.16
CA LEU A 306 25.25 10.09 -1.60
C LEU A 306 26.60 10.50 -2.21
N SER A 307 27.53 11.07 -1.45
CA SER A 307 28.84 11.53 -1.94
C SER A 307 29.93 10.44 -1.94
N CYS A 308 29.63 9.21 -1.52
CA CYS A 308 30.59 8.11 -1.64
C CYS A 308 30.81 7.76 -3.11
N PHE A 309 31.96 8.16 -3.66
CA PHE A 309 32.29 8.02 -5.08
C PHE A 309 32.80 6.63 -5.46
N ASP A 310 32.96 5.73 -4.49
CA ASP A 310 33.05 4.30 -4.76
C ASP A 310 31.66 3.74 -5.09
N LEU A 311 31.22 3.99 -6.32
CA LEU A 311 29.86 3.68 -6.76
C LEU A 311 29.53 2.18 -6.75
N GLU A 312 30.54 1.31 -6.80
CA GLU A 312 30.34 -0.14 -6.77
C GLU A 312 29.94 -0.61 -5.37
N HIS A 313 30.42 0.07 -4.32
CA HIS A 313 30.13 -0.24 -2.92
C HIS A 313 29.12 0.74 -2.28
N ASN A 314 28.69 1.77 -3.00
CA ASN A 314 27.72 2.74 -2.51
C ASN A 314 26.28 2.19 -2.58
N SER A 315 25.71 1.82 -1.42
CA SER A 315 24.32 1.32 -1.32
C SER A 315 23.28 2.33 -1.79
N SER A 316 23.45 3.63 -1.51
CA SER A 316 22.52 4.67 -1.94
C SER A 316 22.51 4.82 -3.46
N PHE A 317 23.69 4.75 -4.09
CA PHE A 317 23.80 4.74 -5.54
C PHE A 317 23.15 3.49 -6.14
N TYR A 318 23.40 2.31 -5.57
CA TYR A 318 22.81 1.06 -6.03
C TYR A 318 21.27 1.07 -5.95
N ILE A 319 20.71 1.56 -4.83
CA ILE A 319 19.26 1.73 -4.65
C ILE A 319 18.69 2.66 -5.74
N LEU A 320 19.34 3.80 -5.99
CA LEU A 320 18.93 4.74 -7.05
C LEU A 320 19.01 4.11 -8.44
N LEU A 321 20.09 3.37 -8.73
CA LEU A 321 20.33 2.67 -10.00
C LEU A 321 19.16 1.73 -10.36
N HIS A 322 18.50 1.16 -9.35
CA HIS A 322 17.37 0.25 -9.49
C HIS A 322 15.99 0.90 -9.33
N ASN A 323 15.88 2.23 -9.52
CA ASN A 323 14.61 2.98 -9.38
C ASN A 323 13.98 2.92 -7.98
N ALA A 324 14.76 2.68 -6.93
CA ALA A 324 14.33 2.86 -5.55
C ALA A 324 14.90 4.16 -4.98
N VAL A 325 14.24 4.69 -3.96
CA VAL A 325 14.62 5.95 -3.31
C VAL A 325 15.30 5.62 -1.98
N PRO A 326 16.58 5.96 -1.78
CA PRO A 326 17.26 5.69 -0.52
C PRO A 326 16.80 6.69 0.56
N ILE A 327 16.77 6.23 1.82
CA ILE A 327 16.45 7.09 2.98
C ILE A 327 17.46 8.25 3.10
N SER A 328 18.73 8.00 2.76
CA SER A 328 19.77 9.05 2.74
C SER A 328 19.37 10.27 1.90
N LEU A 329 18.67 10.07 0.78
CA LEU A 329 18.13 11.16 -0.04
C LEU A 329 16.95 11.85 0.63
N SER A 330 15.98 11.08 1.16
CA SER A 330 14.81 11.68 1.80
C SER A 330 15.14 12.48 3.04
N ASP A 331 16.09 11.99 3.85
CA ASP A 331 16.56 12.64 5.06
C ASP A 331 17.34 13.90 4.73
N LEU A 332 18.19 13.85 3.69
CA LEU A 332 18.89 15.03 3.20
C LEU A 332 17.90 16.12 2.78
N ILE A 333 16.91 15.80 1.94
CA ILE A 333 15.89 16.76 1.49
C ILE A 333 15.08 17.31 2.69
N ALA A 334 14.78 16.47 3.67
CA ALA A 334 14.04 16.88 4.87
C ALA A 334 14.80 17.88 5.76
N ARG A 335 16.14 17.97 5.66
CA ARG A 335 16.95 18.98 6.36
C ARG A 335 16.76 20.40 5.81
N PHE A 336 16.34 20.55 4.55
CA PHE A 336 16.21 21.84 3.88
C PHE A 336 14.77 22.32 3.73
N ILE A 337 13.82 21.38 3.63
CA ILE A 337 12.45 21.65 3.19
C ILE A 337 11.46 21.10 4.23
N ARG A 338 10.42 21.87 4.57
CA ARG A 338 9.30 21.42 5.44
C ARG A 338 8.11 20.96 4.60
N SER A 339 7.79 21.68 3.53
CA SER A 339 6.62 21.44 2.68
C SER A 339 6.68 20.10 1.97
N ARG A 340 5.67 19.24 2.18
CA ARG A 340 5.55 17.94 1.51
C ARG A 340 5.53 18.07 -0.02
N LYS A 341 4.88 19.11 -0.55
CA LYS A 341 4.79 19.37 -1.99
C LYS A 341 6.16 19.69 -2.58
N VAL A 342 6.94 20.53 -1.88
CA VAL A 342 8.28 20.95 -2.33
C VAL A 342 9.28 19.79 -2.20
N LYS A 343 9.19 18.97 -1.14
CA LYS A 343 10.00 17.73 -1.03
C LYS A 343 9.78 16.82 -2.23
N SER A 344 8.52 16.58 -2.61
CA SER A 344 8.16 15.76 -3.76
C SER A 344 8.68 16.35 -5.07
N LEU A 345 8.59 17.67 -5.24
CA LEU A 345 9.15 18.37 -6.41
C LEU A 345 10.66 18.14 -6.53
N VAL A 346 11.43 18.45 -5.48
CA VAL A 346 12.90 18.31 -5.49
C VAL A 346 13.31 16.85 -5.70
N THR A 347 12.63 15.92 -5.03
CA THR A 347 12.86 14.48 -5.20
C THR A 347 12.64 14.06 -6.66
N ASN A 348 11.51 14.43 -7.26
CA ASN A 348 11.19 14.05 -8.64
C ASN A 348 12.12 14.70 -9.66
N THR A 349 12.55 15.95 -9.43
CA THR A 349 13.54 16.63 -10.28
C THR A 349 14.86 15.86 -10.30
N PHE A 350 15.39 15.51 -9.12
CA PHE A 350 16.62 14.73 -9.02
C PHE A 350 16.49 13.34 -9.64
N LEU A 351 15.43 12.60 -9.31
CA LEU A 351 15.22 11.24 -9.82
C LEU A 351 15.02 11.22 -11.35
N SER A 352 14.38 12.25 -11.92
CA SER A 352 14.22 12.36 -13.37
C SER A 352 15.55 12.58 -14.08
N VAL A 353 16.39 13.48 -13.54
CA VAL A 353 17.75 13.70 -14.07
C VAL A 353 18.57 12.41 -13.95
N PHE A 354 18.61 11.80 -12.77
CA PHE A 354 19.34 10.54 -12.55
C PHE A 354 18.88 9.41 -13.49
N MET A 355 17.57 9.30 -13.72
CA MET A 355 17.00 8.34 -14.64
C MET A 355 17.50 8.54 -16.08
N ASP A 356 17.59 9.79 -16.55
CA ASP A 356 18.02 10.09 -17.92
C ASP A 356 19.54 10.01 -18.11
N THR A 357 20.31 10.58 -17.18
CA THR A 357 21.78 10.68 -17.27
C THR A 357 22.49 9.39 -16.90
N ILE A 358 21.97 8.63 -15.94
CA ILE A 358 22.56 7.36 -15.49
C ILE A 358 21.78 6.19 -16.08
N ILE A 359 20.58 5.93 -15.56
CA ILE A 359 19.88 4.65 -15.79
C ILE A 359 19.66 4.41 -17.29
N ARG A 360 19.06 5.37 -18.01
CA ARG A 360 18.78 5.22 -19.46
C ARG A 360 20.05 5.26 -20.29
N LYS A 361 21.02 6.14 -19.98
CA LYS A 361 22.28 6.27 -20.72
C LYS A 361 23.05 4.94 -20.70
N TYR A 362 23.31 4.38 -19.52
CA TYR A 362 24.07 3.14 -19.38
C TYR A 362 23.28 1.90 -19.82
N TRP A 363 21.96 1.89 -19.60
CA TRP A 363 21.13 0.80 -20.12
C TRP A 363 21.15 0.76 -21.66
N ARG A 364 21.14 1.92 -22.33
CA ARG A 364 21.26 2.00 -23.80
C ARG A 364 22.60 1.47 -24.28
N LYS A 365 23.71 1.84 -23.60
CA LYS A 365 25.06 1.30 -23.91
C LYS A 365 25.06 -0.23 -23.80
N TYR A 366 24.56 -0.77 -22.69
CA TYR A 366 24.43 -2.22 -22.48
C TYR A 366 23.53 -2.90 -23.52
N ALA A 367 22.33 -2.37 -23.75
CA ALA A 367 21.35 -2.96 -24.67
C ALA A 367 21.85 -2.98 -26.12
N LEU A 368 22.64 -1.98 -26.53
CA LEU A 368 23.27 -1.93 -27.85
C LEU A 368 24.35 -3.02 -27.98
N ALA A 369 25.23 -3.15 -26.99
CA ALA A 369 26.24 -4.21 -26.95
C ALA A 369 25.60 -5.60 -26.91
N TYR A 370 24.56 -5.78 -26.10
CA TYR A 370 23.77 -7.01 -26.05
C TYR A 370 23.17 -7.36 -27.41
N LYS A 371 22.60 -6.38 -28.13
CA LYS A 371 22.04 -6.60 -29.46
C LYS A 371 23.11 -7.02 -30.47
N GLN A 372 24.33 -6.49 -30.37
CA GLN A 372 25.45 -6.87 -31.24
C GLN A 372 25.94 -8.29 -30.92
N TRP A 373 26.11 -8.61 -29.65
CA TRP A 373 26.46 -9.95 -29.18
C TRP A 373 25.41 -11.01 -29.54
N GLU A 374 24.13 -10.69 -29.40
CA GLU A 374 23.06 -11.60 -29.79
C GLU A 374 23.06 -11.88 -31.30
N LYS A 375 23.37 -10.85 -32.11
CA LYS A 375 23.52 -11.00 -33.56
C LYS A 375 24.71 -11.88 -33.93
N SER A 376 25.84 -11.82 -33.20
CA SER A 376 27.00 -12.68 -33.46
C SER A 376 26.71 -14.16 -33.14
N LEU A 377 25.71 -14.44 -32.31
CA LEU A 377 25.23 -15.80 -32.06
C LEU A 377 24.16 -16.26 -33.06
N HIS A 378 23.83 -15.44 -34.06
CA HIS A 378 22.76 -15.69 -35.03
C HIS A 378 21.38 -15.92 -34.40
N ILE A 379 21.14 -15.40 -33.18
CA ILE A 379 19.86 -15.53 -32.49
C ILE A 379 18.95 -14.38 -32.92
N THR A 380 17.75 -14.71 -33.40
CA THR A 380 16.75 -13.72 -33.82
C THR A 380 15.57 -13.64 -32.85
N LYS A 381 14.80 -12.55 -32.97
CA LYS A 381 13.52 -12.42 -32.26
C LYS A 381 12.54 -13.55 -32.61
N ARG A 382 12.59 -14.06 -33.85
CA ARG A 382 11.74 -15.16 -34.31
C ARG A 382 12.09 -16.45 -33.58
N ASP A 383 13.37 -16.71 -33.34
CA ASP A 383 13.81 -17.91 -32.62
C ASP A 383 13.29 -17.93 -31.20
N LYS A 384 13.36 -16.80 -30.50
CA LYS A 384 12.76 -16.64 -29.16
C LYS A 384 11.25 -16.85 -29.15
N GLN A 385 10.54 -16.34 -30.16
CA GLN A 385 9.09 -16.53 -30.28
C GLN A 385 8.73 -17.99 -30.53
N LEU A 386 9.45 -18.67 -31.42
CA LEU A 386 9.27 -20.09 -31.70
C LEU A 386 9.60 -20.94 -30.47
N TYR A 387 10.66 -20.62 -29.74
CA TYR A 387 11.03 -21.29 -28.51
C TYR A 387 9.90 -21.27 -27.48
N ARG A 388 9.30 -20.10 -27.26
CA ARG A 388 8.14 -19.96 -26.34
C ARG A 388 6.94 -20.76 -26.81
N LYS A 389 6.63 -20.75 -28.11
CA LYS A 389 5.52 -21.52 -28.67
C LYS A 389 5.71 -23.03 -28.45
N ARG A 390 6.90 -23.57 -28.73
CA ARG A 390 7.23 -24.99 -28.52
C ARG A 390 7.14 -25.37 -27.05
N ARG A 391 7.76 -24.58 -26.16
CA ARG A 391 7.70 -24.81 -24.71
C ARG A 391 6.25 -24.82 -24.17
N ASN A 392 5.38 -23.97 -24.72
CA ASN A 392 3.97 -23.97 -24.33
C ASN A 392 3.23 -25.22 -24.84
N GLN A 393 3.56 -25.73 -26.03
CA GLN A 393 3.01 -26.99 -26.56
C GLN A 393 3.49 -28.20 -25.76
N ASP A 394 4.77 -28.24 -25.39
CA ASP A 394 5.35 -29.31 -24.56
C ASP A 394 4.77 -29.33 -23.13
N ASN A 395 4.29 -28.18 -22.65
CA ASN A 395 3.67 -28.01 -21.33
C ASN A 395 2.14 -28.14 -21.35
N GLU A 396 1.50 -28.20 -22.53
CA GLU A 396 0.10 -28.63 -22.57
C GLU A 396 0.07 -30.13 -22.30
N PRO A 397 -0.71 -30.60 -21.32
CA PRO A 397 -0.85 -32.03 -21.11
C PRO A 397 -1.32 -32.66 -22.42
N ASN A 398 -0.62 -33.67 -22.89
CA ASN A 398 -1.10 -34.54 -23.96
C ASN A 398 -2.49 -35.04 -23.55
N ASN A 399 -3.54 -34.38 -24.02
CA ASN A 399 -4.88 -34.95 -24.01
C ASN A 399 -4.85 -36.09 -25.03
N THR A 400 -4.40 -37.25 -24.57
CA THR A 400 -4.74 -38.53 -25.20
C THR A 400 -6.24 -38.54 -25.44
N LEU A 401 -6.59 -38.74 -26.70
CA LEU A 401 -7.94 -38.90 -27.21
C LEU A 401 -8.72 -39.88 -26.33
N GLU A 402 -9.71 -39.37 -25.59
CA GLU A 402 -10.87 -40.16 -25.18
C GLU A 402 -12.11 -39.71 -25.97
N PRO A 403 -13.03 -40.64 -26.28
CA PRO A 403 -13.88 -40.55 -27.45
C PRO A 403 -14.98 -39.50 -27.28
N SER A 404 -15.28 -38.82 -28.38
CA SER A 404 -16.39 -37.88 -28.52
C SER A 404 -17.71 -38.48 -28.03
N LEU A 405 -18.19 -38.03 -26.86
CA LEU A 405 -19.58 -38.23 -26.46
C LEU A 405 -20.47 -37.33 -27.33
N SER A 406 -21.13 -38.00 -28.26
CA SER A 406 -22.17 -37.53 -29.15
C SER A 406 -23.21 -36.67 -28.43
N ARG A 407 -23.40 -35.45 -28.94
CA ARG A 407 -24.47 -34.53 -28.57
C ARG A 407 -25.80 -35.05 -29.13
N PRO A 408 -26.85 -35.33 -28.33
CA PRO A 408 -28.15 -35.67 -28.89
C PRO A 408 -28.83 -34.43 -29.47
N SER A 409 -29.38 -34.57 -30.67
CA SER A 409 -30.23 -33.61 -31.35
C SER A 409 -31.55 -33.38 -30.59
N LEU A 410 -31.93 -32.11 -30.43
CA LEU A 410 -33.20 -31.68 -29.83
C LEU A 410 -34.33 -31.74 -30.86
N LEU A 411 -35.45 -32.39 -30.48
CA LEU A 411 -36.76 -32.21 -31.12
C LEU A 411 -37.59 -31.13 -30.38
N PRO A 412 -38.46 -30.37 -31.06
CA PRO A 412 -39.17 -29.23 -30.46
C PRO A 412 -40.55 -29.64 -29.89
N GLY A 413 -40.86 -29.14 -28.68
CA GLY A 413 -42.16 -29.40 -28.04
C GLY A 413 -42.44 -28.58 -26.76
N THR A 414 -42.91 -27.35 -26.97
CA THR A 414 -43.91 -26.57 -26.19
C THR A 414 -44.02 -26.63 -24.64
N ARG A 415 -43.89 -25.42 -24.06
CA ARG A 415 -44.72 -24.73 -23.03
C ARG A 415 -44.21 -24.58 -21.58
N ARG A 416 -43.84 -23.31 -21.30
CA ARG A 416 -44.17 -22.41 -20.17
C ARG A 416 -43.81 -22.80 -18.72
N ARG A 417 -42.85 -22.06 -18.15
CA ARG A 417 -43.11 -20.98 -17.17
C ARG A 417 -41.83 -20.15 -16.95
N ASP A 418 -42.04 -18.89 -16.61
CA ASP A 418 -41.10 -17.78 -16.72
C ASP A 418 -39.89 -17.90 -15.79
N ASP A 419 -38.72 -18.14 -16.37
CA ASP A 419 -37.44 -17.76 -15.78
C ASP A 419 -37.00 -16.44 -16.40
N ILE A 420 -37.02 -15.39 -15.58
CA ILE A 420 -36.41 -14.09 -15.86
C ILE A 420 -34.90 -14.33 -16.01
N ARG A 421 -34.47 -14.68 -17.22
CA ARG A 421 -33.06 -14.75 -17.60
C ARG A 421 -32.52 -13.33 -17.66
N ARG A 422 -31.84 -12.90 -16.60
CA ARG A 422 -30.96 -11.73 -16.67
C ARG A 422 -29.72 -12.11 -17.45
N LEU A 423 -29.75 -11.83 -18.75
CA LEU A 423 -28.57 -11.81 -19.58
C LEU A 423 -27.73 -10.59 -19.17
N VAL A 424 -26.66 -10.82 -18.40
CA VAL A 424 -25.72 -9.77 -18.03
C VAL A 424 -24.55 -9.82 -19.00
N TYR A 425 -24.52 -8.89 -19.96
CA TYR A 425 -23.28 -8.53 -20.64
C TYR A 425 -22.49 -7.61 -19.70
N ALA A 426 -21.53 -8.17 -18.97
CA ALA A 426 -20.55 -7.38 -18.23
C ALA A 426 -19.30 -7.23 -19.09
N VAL A 427 -19.17 -6.08 -19.77
CA VAL A 427 -17.90 -5.63 -20.33
C VAL A 427 -17.23 -4.76 -19.29
N GLY A 428 -16.21 -5.30 -18.63
CA GLY A 428 -15.28 -4.52 -17.81
C GLY A 428 -14.19 -3.89 -18.67
N SER A 429 -14.53 -2.89 -19.46
CA SER A 429 -13.54 -1.93 -19.95
C SER A 429 -13.18 -1.02 -18.78
N ASN A 430 -12.01 -1.27 -18.19
CA ASN A 430 -11.07 -0.29 -17.60
C ASN A 430 -10.08 -1.04 -16.68
N TYR A 431 -9.19 -1.84 -17.28
CA TYR A 431 -7.93 -2.25 -16.64
C TYR A 431 -6.96 -1.06 -16.67
N LEU A 432 -7.27 0.01 -15.93
CA LEU A 432 -6.38 1.17 -15.71
C LEU A 432 -6.96 2.04 -14.59
N HIS A 433 -6.99 1.50 -13.37
CA HIS A 433 -7.07 2.34 -12.18
C HIS A 433 -6.08 1.87 -11.14
N SER A 434 -4.93 2.56 -11.11
CA SER A 434 -4.12 2.80 -9.90
C SER A 434 -3.87 1.58 -9.04
N GLY A 435 -3.38 0.51 -9.66
CA GLY A 435 -2.74 -0.56 -8.91
C GLY A 435 -1.46 -0.02 -8.30
N SER A 436 -1.25 -0.31 -7.02
CA SER A 436 0.07 -0.15 -6.43
C SER A 436 1.09 -0.90 -7.30
N LEU A 437 2.35 -0.49 -7.29
CA LEU A 437 3.49 -1.23 -7.86
C LEU A 437 3.38 -2.77 -7.72
N LEU A 438 2.73 -3.19 -6.63
CA LEU A 438 2.41 -4.55 -6.26
C LEU A 438 1.47 -5.31 -7.20
N ASP A 439 0.48 -4.68 -7.85
CA ASP A 439 -0.44 -5.39 -8.76
C ASP A 439 0.26 -5.88 -10.05
N TYR A 440 1.41 -5.28 -10.40
CA TYR A 440 2.20 -5.68 -11.55
C TYR A 440 3.01 -6.97 -11.31
N PHE A 441 3.42 -7.23 -10.05
CA PHE A 441 4.25 -8.39 -9.68
C PHE A 441 3.46 -9.69 -9.48
N VAL A 442 2.13 -9.63 -9.38
CA VAL A 442 1.26 -10.80 -9.13
C VAL A 442 1.09 -11.71 -10.36
N SER A 443 1.64 -11.36 -11.53
CA SER A 443 1.40 -12.12 -12.78
C SER A 443 2.48 -13.13 -13.19
N PHE A 444 3.49 -13.44 -12.36
CA PHE A 444 4.49 -14.46 -12.69
C PHE A 444 4.90 -15.35 -11.51
N THR A 445 4.14 -16.42 -11.27
CA THR A 445 4.65 -17.72 -10.77
C THR A 445 3.68 -18.84 -11.17
N PRO A 446 4.10 -19.82 -11.99
CA PRO A 446 3.42 -21.11 -12.10
C PRO A 446 3.93 -22.00 -10.96
N ASP A 447 3.19 -22.05 -9.85
CA ASP A 447 3.01 -23.23 -8.98
C ASP A 447 2.27 -22.80 -7.71
N MET A 448 0.96 -23.08 -7.69
CA MET A 448 0.12 -23.08 -6.50
C MET A 448 -0.65 -24.41 -6.51
N ARG A 449 0.00 -25.49 -6.06
CA ARG A 449 -0.69 -26.53 -5.28
C ARG A 449 -0.28 -26.19 -3.84
N GLU A 450 -1.14 -25.65 -2.98
CA GLU A 450 -2.41 -26.19 -2.52
C GLU A 450 -3.42 -25.06 -2.25
N PRO A 451 -4.73 -25.29 -2.42
CA PRO A 451 -5.75 -24.42 -1.84
C PRO A 451 -5.82 -24.62 -0.32
N LEU A 452 -5.67 -23.53 0.43
CA LEU A 452 -6.17 -23.47 1.81
C LEU A 452 -7.67 -23.84 1.80
N SER A 453 -8.01 -24.96 2.41
CA SER A 453 -9.39 -25.37 2.64
C SER A 453 -10.03 -24.40 3.63
N PHE A 454 -10.93 -23.55 3.14
CA PHE A 454 -11.90 -22.87 3.98
C PHE A 454 -13.03 -23.86 4.28
N ASP A 455 -13.09 -24.33 5.52
CA ASP A 455 -14.20 -25.16 5.99
C ASP A 455 -15.42 -24.26 6.23
N ILE A 456 -16.22 -24.07 5.19
CA ILE A 456 -17.54 -23.44 5.25
C ILE A 456 -18.54 -24.56 5.42
N ASN A 457 -18.60 -25.18 6.60
CA ASN A 457 -19.76 -25.93 7.07
C ASN A 457 -19.69 -26.09 8.59
N GLY A 458 -20.20 -25.09 9.30
CA GLY A 458 -20.70 -25.31 10.65
C GLY A 458 -21.84 -26.33 10.60
N ARG A 459 -21.55 -27.57 10.99
CA ARG A 459 -22.58 -28.49 11.47
C ARG A 459 -22.38 -28.71 12.96
N TYR A 460 -23.27 -28.10 13.72
CA TYR A 460 -23.66 -28.55 15.04
C TYR A 460 -23.87 -30.08 15.02
N ARG A 461 -23.16 -30.80 15.88
CA ARG A 461 -23.62 -32.10 16.38
C ARG A 461 -24.12 -31.88 17.79
N GLU A 462 -25.44 -31.81 17.92
CA GLU A 462 -26.12 -32.27 19.13
C GLU A 462 -25.79 -33.76 19.29
N MET A 463 -25.21 -34.13 20.43
CA MET A 463 -25.31 -35.50 20.93
C MET A 463 -26.26 -35.45 22.12
N ASP A 464 -27.49 -35.86 21.84
CA ASP A 464 -28.41 -36.34 22.85
C ASP A 464 -27.89 -37.64 23.49
N ARG A 465 -28.27 -37.80 24.75
CA ARG A 465 -27.99 -38.93 25.63
C ARG A 465 -28.70 -40.21 25.17
N SER A 466 -28.00 -41.34 25.19
CA SER A 466 -28.54 -42.65 25.60
C SER A 466 -27.43 -43.71 25.62
N GLY A 467 -27.27 -44.39 26.76
CA GLY A 467 -26.37 -45.54 26.94
C GLY A 467 -25.34 -45.32 28.01
#